data_AF-A0A1G0NGV5-F1
#
_entry.id   AF-A0A1G0NGV5-F1
#
_cell.length_a   1.000
_cell.length_b   1.000
_cell.length_c   1.000
_cell.angle_alpha   90.00
_cell.angle_beta   90.00
_cell.angle_gamma   90.00
#
_symmetry.space_group_name_H-M   'P 1'
#
loop_
_entity.id
_entity.type
_entity.pdbx_description
1 polymer ?
#
loop_
_entity_poly.entity_id
_entity_poly.type
_entity_poly.pdbx_seq_one_letter_code
_entity_poly.pdbx_strand_id
1 'polypeptide(L)'
;MICPEITYPGTLIDISIYGALFYASFIDNAVPGTRCVLQVLNLKEDMLFQVNGAIAHTGQSLVGIEFAPLDHALQSRIRQITLFNLAPPGHAERELAALLKPKPTTPPDSERINRFQ
;
A
#
# COMPACT_ATOMS: atom_id res chain seq x y z
N MET A 1 9.60 10.89 1.46
CA MET A 1 10.25 10.04 2.50
C MET A 1 11.58 10.67 2.88
N ILE A 2 11.91 10.74 4.17
CA ILE A 2 13.15 11.32 4.70
C ILE A 2 13.96 10.21 5.38
N CYS A 3 15.16 9.96 4.87
CA CYS A 3 16.15 9.04 5.44
C CYS A 3 17.34 9.84 6.02
N PRO A 4 18.25 9.23 6.81
CA PRO A 4 19.32 9.95 7.52
C PRO A 4 20.18 10.91 6.68
N GLU A 5 20.34 10.64 5.38
CA GLU A 5 21.23 11.42 4.49
C GLU A 5 20.53 11.94 3.23
N ILE A 6 19.27 11.56 3.00
CA ILE A 6 18.61 11.78 1.72
C ILE A 6 17.09 11.84 1.87
N THR A 7 16.48 12.73 1.09
CA THR A 7 15.03 12.83 0.96
C THR A 7 14.63 12.33 -0.41
N TYR A 8 13.65 11.42 -0.42
CA TYR A 8 13.04 10.90 -1.63
C TYR A 8 11.65 11.53 -1.79
N PRO A 9 11.51 12.59 -2.61
CA PRO A 9 10.21 13.11 -3.00
C PRO A 9 9.53 12.10 -3.93
N GLY A 10 8.21 12.05 -3.86
CA GLY A 10 7.47 11.04 -4.58
C GLY A 10 5.96 11.15 -4.47
N THR A 11 5.27 10.29 -5.20
CA THR A 11 3.81 10.21 -5.25
C THR A 11 3.35 8.98 -4.49
N LEU A 12 2.53 9.18 -3.46
CA LEU A 12 1.90 8.09 -2.73
C LEU A 12 0.97 7.30 -3.65
N ILE A 13 1.15 5.99 -3.73
CA ILE A 13 0.34 5.08 -4.58
C ILE A 13 -0.69 4.36 -3.73
N ASP A 14 -0.25 3.76 -2.63
CA ASP A 14 -1.09 2.98 -1.73
C ASP A 14 -0.65 3.17 -0.27
N ILE A 15 -1.60 3.04 0.64
CA ILE A 15 -1.36 3.15 2.07
C ILE A 15 -2.28 2.24 2.89
N SER A 16 -1.69 1.60 3.89
CA SER A 16 -2.37 0.82 4.92
C SER A 16 -1.87 1.23 6.30
N ILE A 17 -2.44 0.64 7.35
CA ILE A 17 -1.94 0.83 8.72
C ILE A 17 -0.58 0.17 8.97
N TYR A 18 -0.09 -0.67 8.06
CA TYR A 18 1.18 -1.39 8.20
C TYR A 18 2.30 -0.79 7.35
N GLY A 19 1.97 0.03 6.36
CA GLY A 19 2.96 0.54 5.43
C GLY A 19 2.36 1.35 4.30
N ALA A 20 3.23 1.83 3.43
CA ALA A 20 2.88 2.58 2.24
C ALA A 20 3.76 2.19 1.05
N LEU A 21 3.20 2.38 -0.14
CA LEU A 21 3.90 2.27 -1.41
C LEU A 21 3.88 3.63 -2.09
N PHE A 22 5.03 4.09 -2.56
CA PHE A 22 5.11 5.33 -3.32
C PHE A 22 6.07 5.21 -4.50
N TYR A 23 5.80 6.00 -5.54
CA TYR A 23 6.73 6.23 -6.63
C TYR A 23 7.74 7.31 -6.22
N ALA A 24 9.03 7.09 -6.42
CA ALA A 24 10.09 8.04 -6.17
C ALA A 24 10.85 8.34 -7.46
N SER A 25 11.14 9.61 -7.73
CA SER A 25 11.83 10.02 -8.97
C SER A 25 13.27 9.51 -9.08
N PHE A 26 13.88 9.15 -7.95
CA PHE A 26 15.20 8.55 -7.86
C PHE A 26 15.23 7.61 -6.64
N ILE A 27 15.90 6.46 -6.74
CA ILE A 27 15.98 5.47 -5.65
C ILE A 27 17.39 4.89 -5.46
N ASP A 28 18.43 5.46 -6.09
CA ASP A 28 19.76 4.85 -6.22
C ASP A 28 20.41 4.47 -4.89
N ASN A 29 20.05 5.15 -3.79
CA ASN A 29 20.57 4.89 -2.45
C ASN A 29 19.51 4.33 -1.48
N ALA A 30 18.34 3.94 -1.97
CA ALA A 30 17.25 3.44 -1.14
C ALA A 30 17.50 1.97 -0.80
N VAL A 31 18.02 1.70 0.40
CA VAL A 31 18.39 0.36 0.85
C VAL A 31 17.31 -0.22 1.77
N PRO A 32 16.79 -1.44 1.51
CA PRO A 32 15.90 -2.12 2.44
C PRO A 32 16.49 -2.22 3.86
N GLY A 33 15.64 -2.04 4.87
CA GLY A 33 16.03 -1.94 6.29
C GLY A 33 16.43 -0.54 6.75
N THR A 34 16.64 0.41 5.82
CA THR A 34 16.98 1.80 6.19
C THR A 34 15.79 2.43 6.91
N ARG A 35 16.03 2.89 8.14
CA ARG A 35 15.04 3.62 8.93
C ARG A 35 14.77 4.98 8.31
N CYS A 36 13.51 5.34 8.23
CA CYS A 36 13.08 6.56 7.57
C CYS A 36 11.80 7.10 8.19
N VAL A 37 11.45 8.31 7.77
CA VAL A 37 10.21 8.98 8.10
C VAL A 37 9.44 9.21 6.82
N LEU A 38 8.21 8.72 6.75
CA LEU A 38 7.28 9.10 5.69
C LEU A 38 6.48 10.32 6.15
N GLN A 39 6.61 11.41 5.41
CA GLN A 39 5.70 12.56 5.49
C GLN A 39 4.76 12.50 4.30
N VAL A 40 3.46 12.58 4.58
CA VAL A 40 2.42 12.65 3.55
C VAL A 40 1.80 14.04 3.59
N LEU A 41 1.85 14.72 2.45
CA LEU A 41 1.36 16.07 2.25
C LEU A 41 0.06 16.04 1.43
N ASN A 42 -0.79 17.04 1.59
CA ASN A 42 -1.93 17.26 0.70
C ASN A 42 -1.48 18.02 -0.58
N LEU A 43 -2.41 18.32 -1.49
CA LEU A 43 -2.14 19.06 -2.72
C LEU A 43 -1.70 20.53 -2.52
N LYS A 44 -1.88 21.07 -1.31
CA LYS A 44 -1.43 22.40 -0.90
C LYS A 44 -0.11 22.35 -0.12
N GLU A 45 0.53 21.19 -0.09
CA GLU A 45 1.77 20.94 0.66
C GLU A 45 1.62 21.00 2.20
N ASP A 46 0.39 21.03 2.72
CA ASP A 46 0.17 20.90 4.17
C ASP A 46 0.37 19.44 4.59
N MET A 47 1.06 19.24 5.72
CA MET A 47 1.30 17.90 6.27
C MET A 47 0.00 17.27 6.78
N LEU A 48 -0.39 16.13 6.19
CA LEU A 48 -1.53 15.32 6.63
C LEU A 48 -1.16 14.44 7.82
N PHE A 49 -0.03 13.76 7.75
CA PHE A 49 0.57 13.01 8.84
C PHE A 49 2.03 12.69 8.55
N GLN A 50 2.71 12.24 9.60
CA GLN A 50 4.08 11.76 9.56
C GLN A 50 4.15 10.42 10.31
N VAL A 51 4.95 9.48 9.80
CA VAL A 51 5.10 8.15 10.38
C VAL A 51 6.53 7.65 10.25
N ASN A 52 7.04 7.05 11.33
CA ASN A 52 8.34 6.38 11.32
C ASN A 52 8.21 4.99 10.68
N GLY A 53 9.24 4.55 9.97
CA GLY A 53 9.25 3.24 9.35
C GLY A 53 10.64 2.81 8.89
N ALA A 54 10.66 1.76 8.08
CA ALA A 54 11.85 1.32 7.38
C ALA A 54 11.50 0.95 5.94
N ILE A 55 12.46 1.15 5.03
CA ILE A 55 12.31 0.71 3.65
C ILE A 55 12.17 -0.82 3.65
N ALA A 56 11.04 -1.34 3.19
CA ALA A 56 10.78 -2.76 3.08
C ALA A 56 11.19 -3.33 1.71
N HIS A 57 11.03 -2.52 0.66
CA HIS A 57 11.31 -2.94 -0.71
C HIS A 57 11.67 -1.74 -1.60
N THR A 58 12.53 -1.96 -2.60
CA THR A 58 12.85 -1.00 -3.65
C THR A 58 12.93 -1.70 -5.01
N GLY A 59 12.40 -1.06 -6.05
CA GLY A 59 12.49 -1.57 -7.41
C GLY A 59 11.65 -0.76 -8.40
N GLN A 60 12.12 -0.59 -9.64
CA GLN A 60 11.39 0.12 -10.71
C GLN A 60 10.83 1.49 -10.27
N SER A 61 11.63 2.29 -9.55
CA SER A 61 11.21 3.58 -8.98
C SER A 61 10.10 3.52 -7.92
N LEU A 62 9.73 2.32 -7.48
CA LEU A 62 8.82 2.09 -6.35
C LEU A 62 9.63 1.88 -5.08
N VAL A 63 9.11 2.43 -3.99
CA VAL A 63 9.63 2.24 -2.64
C VAL A 63 8.48 1.86 -1.72
N GLY A 64 8.61 0.70 -1.10
CA GLY A 64 7.74 0.24 -0.03
C GLY A 64 8.33 0.60 1.33
N ILE A 65 7.52 1.14 2.23
CA ILE A 65 7.88 1.41 3.63
C ILE A 65 6.99 0.56 4.52
N GLU A 66 7.60 -0.19 5.43
CA GLU A 66 6.94 -0.78 6.58
C GLU A 66 6.93 0.22 7.72
N PHE A 67 5.76 0.44 8.33
CA PHE A 67 5.61 1.39 9.43
C PHE A 67 6.05 0.77 10.76
N ALA A 68 6.64 1.61 11.61
CA ALA A 68 6.72 1.32 13.03
C ALA A 68 5.29 1.26 13.63
N PRO A 69 5.11 0.63 14.81
CA PRO A 69 3.81 0.59 15.47
C PRO A 69 3.16 1.98 15.58
N LEU A 70 1.93 2.07 15.07
CA LEU A 70 1.16 3.32 15.03
C LEU A 70 0.33 3.48 16.30
N ASP A 71 0.20 4.71 16.79
CA ASP A 71 -0.80 5.03 17.79
C ASP A 71 -2.24 4.93 17.22
N HIS A 72 -3.23 4.85 18.11
CA HIS A 72 -4.63 4.69 17.72
C HIS A 72 -5.16 5.86 16.88
N ALA A 73 -4.69 7.09 17.14
CA ALA A 73 -5.13 8.27 16.42
C ALA A 73 -4.68 8.24 14.95
N LEU A 74 -3.42 7.86 14.72
CA LEU A 74 -2.85 7.74 13.38
C LEU A 74 -3.43 6.55 12.62
N GLN A 75 -3.66 5.40 13.29
CA GLN A 75 -4.38 4.28 12.68
C GLN A 75 -5.79 4.70 12.23
N SER A 76 -6.51 5.44 13.06
CA SER A 76 -7.85 5.93 12.72
C SER A 76 -7.83 6.87 11.52
N ARG A 77 -6.85 7.78 11.48
CA ARG A 77 -6.67 8.72 10.37
C ARG A 77 -6.34 8.00 9.06
N ILE A 78 -5.41 7.04 9.08
CA ILE A 78 -5.06 6.25 7.88
C ILE A 78 -6.28 5.46 7.39
N ARG A 79 -7.02 4.79 8.29
CA ARG A 79 -8.25 4.09 7.92
C ARG A 79 -9.26 5.02 7.26
N GLN A 80 -9.44 6.23 7.78
CA GLN A 80 -10.30 7.24 7.16
C GLN A 80 -9.82 7.61 5.75
N ILE A 81 -8.52 7.89 5.57
CA ILE A 81 -7.95 8.19 4.25
C ILE A 81 -8.18 7.04 3.27
N THR A 82 -7.91 5.80 3.68
CA THR A 82 -8.15 4.60 2.86
C THR A 82 -9.64 4.47 2.51
N LEU A 83 -10.55 4.68 3.46
CA LEU A 83 -12.00 4.63 3.20
C LEU A 83 -12.46 5.70 2.20
N PHE A 84 -11.95 6.94 2.32
CA PHE A 84 -12.29 8.02 1.40
C PHE A 84 -11.67 7.83 0.01
N ASN A 85 -10.50 7.21 -0.08
CA ASN A 85 -9.83 6.92 -1.36
C ASN A 85 -10.31 5.63 -2.03
N LEU A 86 -10.95 4.70 -1.30
CA LEU A 86 -11.60 3.50 -1.84
C LEU A 86 -12.93 3.77 -2.52
N ALA A 87 -13.41 5.01 -2.53
CA ALA A 87 -14.57 5.41 -3.29
C ALA A 87 -14.15 6.21 -4.53
N PRO A 88 -14.13 5.61 -5.74
CA PRO A 88 -14.45 6.39 -6.91
C PRO A 88 -15.86 6.97 -6.69
N PRO A 89 -16.16 8.22 -7.08
CA PRO A 89 -17.50 8.81 -6.99
C PRO A 89 -18.62 8.09 -7.77
N GLY A 90 -18.43 6.83 -8.17
CA GLY A 90 -19.40 6.00 -8.88
C GLY A 90 -19.17 4.48 -8.77
N HIS A 91 -18.37 3.99 -7.80
CA HIS A 91 -18.09 2.54 -7.68
C HIS A 91 -18.29 1.96 -6.26
N ALA A 92 -18.93 2.68 -5.35
CA ALA A 92 -19.29 2.17 -4.02
C ALA A 92 -20.29 0.98 -4.05
N GLU A 93 -20.87 0.67 -5.22
CA GLU A 93 -21.70 -0.54 -5.42
C GLU A 93 -20.93 -1.80 -5.82
N ARG A 94 -19.59 -1.76 -5.94
CA ARG A 94 -18.82 -2.97 -6.23
C ARG A 94 -18.56 -3.79 -4.97
N GLU A 95 -19.56 -4.64 -4.69
CA GLU A 95 -19.41 -6.00 -4.17
C GLU A 95 -18.65 -6.17 -2.85
N LEU A 96 -19.16 -5.59 -1.76
CA LEU A 96 -18.93 -6.17 -0.42
C LEU A 96 -19.31 -7.67 -0.39
N ALA A 97 -20.27 -8.07 -1.24
CA ALA A 97 -20.71 -9.45 -1.42
C ALA A 97 -19.67 -10.37 -2.11
N ALA A 98 -18.69 -9.85 -2.87
CA ALA A 98 -17.68 -10.70 -3.52
C ALA A 98 -16.56 -11.11 -2.57
N LEU A 99 -16.21 -10.26 -1.59
CA LEU A 99 -15.20 -10.54 -0.57
C LEU A 99 -15.69 -11.51 0.52
N LEU A 100 -17.01 -11.69 0.64
CA LEU A 100 -17.65 -12.63 1.58
C LEU A 100 -17.98 -13.99 0.96
N LYS A 101 -17.67 -14.22 -0.33
CA LYS A 101 -17.88 -15.55 -0.92
C LYS A 101 -16.81 -16.51 -0.38
N PRO A 102 -17.21 -17.63 0.26
CA PRO A 102 -16.24 -18.65 0.61
C PRO A 102 -15.56 -19.17 -0.66
N LYS A 103 -14.25 -19.42 -0.55
CA LYS A 103 -13.39 -19.93 -1.62
C LYS A 103 -14.09 -21.11 -2.32
N PRO A 104 -14.18 -21.14 -3.66
CA PRO A 104 -14.72 -22.31 -4.35
C PRO A 104 -13.88 -23.52 -3.96
N THR A 105 -14.52 -24.56 -3.43
CA THR A 105 -13.91 -25.88 -3.30
C THR A 105 -13.63 -26.38 -4.71
N THR A 106 -12.36 -26.50 -5.08
CA THR A 106 -11.95 -27.16 -6.31
C THR A 106 -12.54 -28.58 -6.32
N PRO A 107 -13.24 -29.02 -7.38
CA PRO A 107 -13.60 -30.43 -7.50
C PRO A 107 -12.34 -31.29 -7.73
N PRO A 108 -12.34 -32.57 -7.32
CA PRO A 108 -11.20 -33.45 -7.54
C PRO A 108 -10.96 -33.70 -9.05
N ASP A 109 -9.68 -33.83 -9.40
CA ASP A 109 -9.15 -34.10 -10.75
C ASP A 109 -9.60 -35.47 -11.31
N SER A 110 -10.86 -35.61 -11.74
CA SER A 110 -11.34 -36.86 -12.35
C SER A 110 -12.09 -36.69 -13.67
N GLU A 111 -11.75 -35.68 -14.49
CA GLU A 111 -12.26 -35.58 -15.88
C GLU A 111 -11.20 -35.08 -16.88
N ARG A 112 -10.01 -35.70 -16.87
CA ARG A 112 -9.01 -35.56 -17.95
C ARG A 112 -8.71 -36.89 -18.62
N ILE A 113 -9.73 -37.60 -19.12
CA ILE A 113 -9.51 -38.67 -20.10
C ILE A 113 -10.62 -38.61 -21.16
N ASN A 114 -10.21 -38.72 -22.43
CA ASN A 114 -10.99 -38.84 -23.67
C ASN A 114 -11.41 -37.56 -24.40
N ARG A 115 -10.44 -36.91 -25.06
CA ARG A 115 -10.63 -36.35 -26.41
C ARG A 115 -9.36 -36.47 -27.26
N PHE A 116 -9.09 -37.67 -27.75
CA PHE A 116 -8.38 -37.91 -29.01
C PHE A 116 -8.97 -39.18 -29.64
N GLN A 117 -10.01 -38.98 -30.45
CA GLN A 117 -10.37 -39.85 -31.56
C GLN A 117 -10.70 -38.94 -32.74
#